data_AF-A0A0L7QQH3-F1
#
_entry.id   AF-A0A0L7QQH3-F1
#
_cell.length_a   1.000
_cell.length_b   1.000
_cell.length_c   1.000
_cell.angle_alpha   90.00
_cell.angle_beta   90.00
_cell.angle_gamma   90.00
#
_symmetry.space_group_name_H-M   'P 1'
#
loop_
_entity.id
_entity.type
_entity.pdbx_description
1 polymer ?
#
loop_
_entity_poly.entity_id
_entity_poly.type
_entity_poly.pdbx_seq_one_letter_code
_entity_poly.pdbx_strand_id
1 'polypeptide(L)'
;MSFDELLVRCLECNTQNNNKSLNSLNRIFVPKHLHLAKNTVEIVTQSVICIFNKGFKPLLNMMIVMGVTIRTETHLYVLRRDEERIDRSEHRIFDASKKLNCFVYRVLVFFYVIRYQ
;
A
#
# COMPACT_ATOMS: atom_id res chain seq x y z
N MET A 1 18.35 0.74 24.82
CA MET A 1 17.04 0.13 24.56
C MET A 1 16.86 -0.99 25.58
N SER A 2 15.87 -0.88 26.45
CA SER A 2 15.65 -1.79 27.59
C SER A 2 14.83 -3.01 27.17
N PHE A 3 14.96 -4.12 27.89
CA PHE A 3 14.16 -5.33 27.71
C PHE A 3 12.65 -5.05 27.82
N ASP A 4 12.26 -4.16 28.73
CA ASP A 4 10.86 -3.77 28.94
C ASP A 4 10.28 -3.05 27.71
N GLU A 5 11.12 -2.24 27.05
CA GLU A 5 10.78 -1.51 25.82
C GLU A 5 10.54 -2.47 24.64
N LEU A 6 11.29 -3.58 24.59
CA LEU A 6 11.09 -4.65 23.61
C LEU A 6 9.83 -5.46 23.91
N LEU A 7 9.57 -5.76 25.18
CA LEU A 7 8.39 -6.50 25.63
C LEU A 7 7.09 -5.77 25.31
N VAL A 8 7.03 -4.46 25.58
CA VAL A 8 5.88 -3.62 25.24
C VAL A 8 5.62 -3.65 23.73
N ARG A 9 6.66 -3.48 22.91
CA ARG A 9 6.51 -3.55 21.43
C ARG A 9 6.06 -4.93 20.95
N CYS A 10 6.53 -6.01 21.59
CA CYS A 10 6.11 -7.37 21.29
C CYS A 10 4.64 -7.63 21.66
N LEU A 11 4.20 -7.12 22.81
CA LEU A 11 2.83 -7.29 23.32
C LEU A 11 1.81 -6.41 22.58
N GLU A 12 2.22 -5.23 22.11
CA GLU A 12 1.38 -4.34 21.30
C GLU A 12 1.26 -4.77 19.83
N CYS A 13 1.87 -5.89 19.41
CA CYS A 13 2.01 -6.26 18.00
C CYS A 13 2.72 -5.18 17.14
N ASN A 14 3.46 -4.27 17.77
CA ASN A 14 4.19 -3.14 17.14
C ASN A 14 5.59 -3.55 16.64
N THR A 15 5.86 -4.85 16.52
CA THR A 15 7.16 -5.41 16.09
C THR A 15 7.33 -5.48 14.59
N GLN A 16 6.26 -5.32 13.81
CA GLN A 16 6.39 -5.25 12.36
C GLN A 16 6.78 -3.83 11.94
N ASN A 17 7.95 -3.70 11.33
CA ASN A 17 8.29 -2.47 10.63
C ASN A 17 7.17 -2.16 9.61
N ASN A 18 6.34 -1.15 9.90
CA ASN A 18 5.18 -0.77 9.08
C ASN A 18 5.53 -0.47 7.62
N ASN A 19 6.79 -0.13 7.33
CA ASN A 19 7.25 0.14 5.96
C ASN A 19 7.87 -1.07 5.25
N LYS A 20 7.85 -2.28 5.83
CA LYS A 20 8.48 -3.48 5.23
C LYS A 20 7.90 -3.79 3.85
N SER A 21 6.58 -3.70 3.69
CA SER A 21 5.88 -3.91 2.41
C SER A 21 6.23 -2.83 1.38
N LEU A 22 6.26 -1.56 1.79
CA LEU A 22 6.67 -0.44 0.94
C LEU A 22 8.14 -0.57 0.51
N ASN A 23 9.05 -0.90 1.43
CA ASN A 23 10.46 -1.12 1.13
C ASN A 23 10.67 -2.31 0.20
N SER A 24 9.86 -3.36 0.36
CA SER A 24 9.86 -4.50 -0.57
C SER A 24 9.44 -4.06 -1.97
N LEU A 25 8.36 -3.27 -2.09
CA LEU A 25 7.91 -2.73 -3.36
C LEU A 25 8.97 -1.81 -3.99
N ASN A 26 9.55 -0.90 -3.21
CA ASN A 26 10.59 0.00 -3.68
C ASN A 26 11.82 -0.76 -4.20
N ARG A 27 12.19 -1.89 -3.58
CA ARG A 27 13.30 -2.74 -4.06
C ARG A 27 13.01 -3.42 -5.40
N ILE A 28 11.74 -3.65 -5.75
CA ILE A 28 11.37 -4.19 -7.07
C ILE A 28 11.65 -3.15 -8.16
N PHE A 29 11.33 -1.88 -7.89
CA PHE A 29 11.50 -0.79 -8.85
C PHE A 29 12.91 -0.15 -8.83
N VAL A 30 13.57 -0.16 -7.68
CA VAL A 30 14.91 0.36 -7.45
C VAL A 30 15.78 -0.76 -6.88
N PRO A 31 16.22 -1.72 -7.71
CA PRO A 31 17.09 -2.79 -7.25
C PRO A 31 18.44 -2.22 -6.80
N LYS A 32 18.96 -2.70 -5.67
CA LYS A 32 20.24 -2.20 -5.10
C LYS A 32 21.46 -2.42 -6.00
N HIS A 33 21.40 -3.41 -6.89
CA HIS A 33 22.50 -3.73 -7.80
C HIS A 33 22.51 -2.86 -9.05
N LEU A 34 21.44 -2.10 -9.30
CA LEU A 34 21.33 -1.19 -10.43
C LEU A 34 21.75 0.21 -10.00
N HIS A 35 22.77 0.76 -10.66
CA HIS A 35 23.19 2.14 -10.42
C HIS A 35 22.27 3.09 -11.20
N LEU A 36 21.42 3.82 -10.48
CA LEU A 36 20.46 4.78 -11.03
C LEU A 36 20.85 6.20 -10.63
N ALA A 37 20.63 7.16 -11.53
CA ALA A 37 20.80 8.57 -11.20
C ALA A 37 19.85 8.99 -10.07
N LYS A 38 20.30 9.91 -9.21
CA LYS A 38 19.52 10.39 -8.04
C LYS A 38 18.09 10.79 -8.43
N ASN A 39 17.94 11.57 -9.49
CA ASN A 39 16.65 12.06 -9.95
C ASN A 39 15.72 10.92 -10.38
N THR A 40 16.26 9.89 -11.03
CA THR A 40 15.51 8.69 -11.42
C THR A 40 15.03 7.92 -10.20
N VAL A 41 15.91 7.70 -9.21
CA VAL A 41 15.56 7.03 -7.96
C VAL A 41 14.43 7.78 -7.26
N GLU A 42 14.52 9.11 -7.19
CA GLU A 42 13.54 9.95 -6.52
C GLU A 42 12.15 9.86 -7.19
N ILE A 43 12.09 10.00 -8.51
CA ILE A 43 10.83 9.89 -9.28
C ILE A 43 10.21 8.49 -9.10
N VAL A 44 11.04 7.44 -9.19
CA VAL A 44 10.58 6.06 -9.04
C VAL A 44 10.08 5.80 -7.63
N THR A 45 10.80 6.26 -6.60
CA THR A 45 10.37 6.10 -5.21
C THR A 45 9.07 6.86 -4.92
N GLN A 46 8.90 8.08 -5.43
CA GLN A 46 7.62 8.80 -5.34
C GLN A 46 6.48 8.03 -6.04
N SER A 47 6.73 7.48 -7.23
CA SER A 47 5.77 6.65 -7.97
C SER A 47 5.38 5.40 -7.17
N VAL A 48 6.35 4.73 -6.54
CA VAL A 48 6.11 3.56 -5.67
C VAL A 48 5.24 3.92 -4.48
N ILE A 49 5.46 5.07 -3.85
CA ILE A 49 4.64 5.56 -2.73
C ILE A 49 3.20 5.80 -3.20
N CYS A 50 3.00 6.38 -4.39
CA CYS A 50 1.68 6.54 -4.98
C CYS A 50 0.99 5.19 -5.23
N ILE A 51 1.70 4.23 -5.83
CA ILE A 51 1.18 2.88 -6.10
C ILE A 51 0.77 2.18 -4.80
N PHE A 52 1.62 2.27 -3.78
CA PHE A 52 1.37 1.63 -2.49
C PHE A 52 0.11 2.18 -1.79
N ASN A 53 -0.04 3.51 -1.76
CA ASN A 53 -1.12 4.16 -1.00
C ASN A 53 -2.43 4.26 -1.78
N LYS A 54 -2.37 4.52 -3.09
CA LYS A 54 -3.52 4.90 -3.90
C LYS A 54 -3.75 3.99 -5.11
N GLY A 55 -2.80 3.12 -5.43
CA GLY A 55 -2.86 2.27 -6.62
C GLY A 55 -2.23 2.89 -7.86
N PHE A 56 -2.51 2.28 -9.00
CA PHE A 56 -1.98 2.69 -10.30
C PHE A 56 -2.74 3.86 -10.91
N LYS A 57 -3.96 4.17 -10.45
CA LYS A 57 -4.78 5.26 -11.00
C LYS A 57 -4.09 6.65 -10.99
N PRO A 58 -3.41 7.08 -9.92
CA PRO A 58 -2.65 8.34 -9.95
C PRO A 58 -1.48 8.33 -10.93
N LEU A 59 -0.80 7.18 -11.08
CA LEU A 59 0.29 7.05 -12.06
C LEU A 59 -0.24 7.18 -13.48
N LEU A 60 -1.39 6.57 -13.77
CA LEU A 60 -2.06 6.70 -15.06
C LEU A 60 -2.39 8.16 -15.39
N ASN A 61 -2.91 8.90 -14.40
CA ASN A 61 -3.21 10.32 -14.56
C ASN A 61 -1.93 11.15 -14.79
N MET A 62 -0.84 10.85 -14.09
CA MET A 62 0.46 11.51 -14.34
C MET A 62 0.94 11.27 -15.77
N MET A 63 0.84 10.04 -16.26
CA MET A 63 1.24 9.70 -17.63
C MET A 63 0.41 10.49 -18.66
N ILE A 64 -0.90 10.62 -18.45
CA ILE A 64 -1.77 11.45 -19.30
C ILE A 64 -1.35 12.92 -19.27
N VAL A 65 -1.08 13.49 -18.09
CA VAL A 65 -0.63 14.88 -17.95
C VAL A 65 0.73 15.11 -18.62
N MET A 66 1.60 14.11 -18.64
CA MET A 66 2.87 14.15 -19.36
C MET A 66 2.73 13.93 -20.88
N GLY A 67 1.51 13.81 -21.40
CA GLY A 67 1.23 13.63 -22.82
C GLY A 67 1.44 12.20 -23.33
N VAL A 68 1.53 11.21 -22.43
CA VAL A 68 1.61 9.80 -22.83
C VAL A 68 0.22 9.31 -23.23
N THR A 69 0.11 8.83 -24.47
CA THR A 69 -1.13 8.23 -24.97
C THR A 69 -1.39 6.90 -24.28
N ILE A 70 -2.47 6.82 -23.52
CA ILE A 70 -2.91 5.61 -22.81
C ILE A 70 -3.94 4.87 -23.65
N ARG A 71 -3.74 3.55 -23.84
CA ARG A 71 -4.70 2.69 -24.53
C ARG A 71 -5.74 2.14 -23.55
N THR A 72 -6.91 1.76 -24.07
CA THR A 72 -8.00 1.15 -23.29
C THR A 72 -7.53 -0.06 -22.47
N GLU A 73 -6.67 -0.90 -23.03
CA GLU A 73 -6.09 -2.05 -22.31
C GLU A 73 -5.32 -1.65 -21.05
N THR A 74 -4.61 -0.52 -21.10
CA THR A 74 -3.88 0.02 -19.95
C THR A 74 -4.86 0.52 -18.89
N HIS A 75 -5.95 1.17 -19.29
CA HIS A 75 -7.02 1.57 -18.36
C HIS A 75 -7.64 0.35 -17.66
N LEU A 76 -8.01 -0.69 -18.42
CA LEU A 76 -8.59 -1.92 -17.88
C LEU A 76 -7.62 -2.63 -16.94
N TYR A 77 -6.33 -2.69 -17.32
CA TYR A 77 -5.29 -3.22 -16.46
C TYR A 77 -5.21 -2.49 -15.11
N VAL A 78 -5.20 -1.15 -15.14
CA VAL A 78 -5.12 -0.33 -13.93
C VAL A 78 -6.34 -0.52 -13.03
N LEU A 79 -7.54 -0.55 -13.61
CA LEU A 79 -8.78 -0.78 -12.86
C LEU A 79 -8.74 -2.13 -12.14
N ARG A 80 -8.47 -3.21 -12.88
CA ARG A 80 -8.38 -4.56 -12.31
C ARG A 80 -7.32 -4.65 -11.22
N ARG A 81 -6.14 -4.07 -11.44
CA ARG A 81 -5.05 -4.09 -10.44
C ARG A 81 -5.40 -3.35 -9.16
N ASP A 82 -6.13 -2.25 -9.28
CA ASP A 82 -6.56 -1.47 -8.12
C ASP A 82 -7.69 -2.19 -7.36
N GLU A 83 -8.61 -2.84 -8.04
CA GLU A 83 -9.61 -3.73 -7.42
C GLU A 83 -8.95 -4.90 -6.68
N GLU A 84 -8.03 -5.63 -7.32
CA GLU A 84 -7.24 -6.71 -6.68
C GLU A 84 -6.46 -6.22 -5.44
N ARG A 85 -6.05 -4.94 -5.41
CA ARG A 85 -5.37 -4.36 -4.24
C ARG A 85 -6.34 -4.15 -3.09
N ILE A 86 -7.53 -3.60 -3.39
CA ILE A 86 -8.58 -3.33 -2.40
C ILE A 86 -9.07 -4.65 -1.81
N ASP A 87 -9.43 -5.62 -2.66
CA ASP A 87 -9.91 -6.94 -2.23
C ASP A 87 -8.90 -7.65 -1.31
N ARG A 88 -7.62 -7.69 -1.69
CA ARG A 88 -6.56 -8.23 -0.81
C ARG A 88 -6.41 -7.47 0.50
N SER A 89 -6.69 -6.16 0.51
CA SER A 89 -6.65 -5.37 1.75
C SER A 89 -7.81 -5.74 2.64
N GLU A 90 -9.02 -5.78 2.10
CA GLU A 90 -10.24 -6.16 2.81
C GLU A 90 -10.13 -7.58 3.39
N HIS A 91 -9.62 -8.52 2.60
CA HIS A 91 -9.38 -9.90 3.06
C HIS A 91 -8.39 -9.95 4.23
N ARG A 92 -7.27 -9.21 4.16
CA ARG A 92 -6.30 -9.15 5.27
C ARG A 92 -6.92 -8.56 6.54
N ILE A 93 -7.76 -7.54 6.40
CA ILE A 93 -8.42 -6.92 7.56
C ILE A 93 -9.49 -7.86 8.12
N PHE A 94 -10.23 -8.58 7.26
CA PHE A 94 -11.16 -9.64 7.67
C PHE A 94 -10.45 -10.77 8.43
N ASP A 95 -9.31 -11.26 7.93
CA ASP A 95 -8.52 -12.29 8.61
C ASP A 95 -7.97 -11.82 9.95
N ALA A 96 -7.52 -10.56 10.00
CA ALA A 96 -7.06 -9.95 11.24
C ALA A 96 -8.21 -9.80 12.25
N SER A 97 -9.41 -9.41 11.81
CA SER A 97 -10.58 -9.27 12.68
C SER A 97 -11.13 -10.61 13.18
N LYS A 98 -11.04 -11.68 12.37
CA LYS A 98 -11.35 -13.05 12.81
C LYS A 98 -10.41 -13.51 13.94
N LYS A 99 -9.14 -13.07 13.91
CA LYS A 99 -8.16 -13.36 14.97
C LYS A 99 -8.34 -12.51 16.23
N LEU A 100 -9.00 -11.37 16.12
CA LEU A 100 -9.17 -10.38 17.19
C LEU A 100 -10.66 -10.29 17.58
N ASN A 101 -11.11 -11.18 18.49
CA ASN A 101 -12.52 -11.38 18.90
C ASN A 101 -13.48 -10.17 18.78
N CYS A 102 -14.05 -10.02 17.59
CA CYS A 102 -15.41 -9.63 17.15
C CYS A 102 -16.14 -8.37 17.64
N PHE A 103 -15.88 -7.73 18.80
CA PHE A 103 -16.81 -6.66 19.24
C PHE A 103 -16.49 -5.26 18.69
N VAL A 104 -15.21 -4.89 18.64
CA VAL A 104 -14.78 -3.53 18.22
C VAL A 104 -14.91 -3.32 16.71
N TYR A 105 -14.83 -4.39 15.93
CA TYR A 105 -14.78 -4.34 14.46
C TYR A 105 -16.15 -4.10 13.81
N ARG A 106 -17.24 -4.61 14.41
CA ARG A 106 -18.61 -4.35 13.94
C ARG A 106 -18.95 -2.86 13.97
N VAL A 107 -18.42 -2.15 14.97
CA VAL A 107 -18.62 -0.71 15.15
C VAL A 107 -17.74 0.10 14.18
N LEU A 108 -16.46 -0.25 14.04
CA LEU A 108 -15.54 0.47 13.14
C LEU A 108 -15.87 0.31 11.65
N VAL A 109 -16.26 -0.89 11.20
CA VAL A 109 -16.68 -1.08 9.80
C VAL A 109 -17.98 -0.34 9.50
N PHE A 110 -18.94 -0.33 10.44
CA PHE A 110 -20.17 0.46 10.29
C PHE A 110 -19.86 1.95 10.14
N PHE A 111 -18.93 2.49 10.93
CA PHE A 111 -18.50 3.88 10.80
C PHE A 111 -17.69 4.17 9.52
N TYR A 112 -16.87 3.22 9.06
CA TYR A 112 -16.11 3.38 7.82
C TYR A 112 -17.03 3.34 6.59
N VAL A 113 -18.02 2.44 6.56
CA VAL A 113 -18.99 2.36 5.45
C VAL A 113 -19.89 3.60 5.39
N ILE A 114 -20.32 4.15 6.54
CA ILE A 114 -21.15 5.37 6.58
C ILE A 114 -20.36 6.64 6.23
N ARG A 115 -19.05 6.69 6.47
CA ARG A 115 -18.22 7.87 6.17
C ARG A 115 -17.90 8.04 4.67
N TYR A 116 -18.13 7.01 3.85
CA TYR A 116 -17.74 7.00 2.43
C TYR A 116 -18.91 6.70 1.47
N GLN A 117 -20.16 6.87 1.92
CA GLN A 117 -21.37 6.90 1.09
C GLN A 117 -22.02 8.29 1.19
#